data_AF-A0A7W1RCK3-F1
#
_entry.id   AF-A0A7W1RCK3-F1
#
_cell.length_a   1.000
_cell.length_b   1.000
_cell.length_c   1.000
_cell.angle_alpha   90.00
_cell.angle_beta   90.00
_cell.angle_gamma   90.00
#
_symmetry.space_group_name_H-M   'P 1'
#
loop_
_entity.id
_entity.type
_entity.pdbx_description
1 polymer ?
#
loop_
_entity_poly.entity_id
_entity_poly.type
_entity_poly.pdbx_seq_one_letter_code
_entity_poly.pdbx_strand_id
1 'polypeptide(L)'
;MSAGRSLAPDAAMVLGIASTAMPFARNREAEAERWLRLLRLHGEVGIALQALGVSETSLPLPAADHEVDRPEELPALDAVDAVTEHTVRIARERGANGVATTDVLMAVMHVYGEDFDRVLRAHGTDRDEVLERLTAL
;
A
#
# COMPACT_ATOMS: atom_id res chain seq x y z
N MET A 1 -27.71 12.03 -8.47
CA MET A 1 -26.50 12.87 -8.31
C MET A 1 -25.51 12.09 -7.46
N SER A 2 -24.58 11.35 -8.09
CA SER A 2 -23.54 10.66 -7.33
C SER A 2 -22.57 11.70 -6.82
N ALA A 3 -22.61 12.00 -5.52
CA ALA A 3 -21.57 12.80 -4.89
C ALA A 3 -20.23 12.13 -5.21
N GLY A 4 -19.38 12.80 -5.97
CA GLY A 4 -17.99 12.40 -6.13
C GLY A 4 -17.43 12.26 -4.72
N ARG A 5 -17.10 11.03 -4.34
CA ARG A 5 -16.69 10.70 -2.97
C ARG A 5 -15.45 11.53 -2.66
N SER A 6 -15.42 12.22 -1.52
CA SER A 6 -14.30 13.12 -1.21
C SER A 6 -13.03 12.29 -1.00
N LEU A 7 -11.99 12.55 -1.79
CA LEU A 7 -10.69 11.91 -1.62
C LEU A 7 -9.88 12.78 -0.65
N ALA A 8 -9.41 12.20 0.45
CA ALA A 8 -8.51 12.90 1.36
C ALA A 8 -7.25 13.35 0.58
N PRO A 9 -6.70 14.56 0.83
CA PRO A 9 -5.55 15.07 0.07
C PRO A 9 -4.35 14.12 0.06
N ASP A 10 -4.05 13.49 1.20
CA ASP A 10 -2.96 12.52 1.31
C ASP A 10 -3.22 11.24 0.50
N ALA A 11 -4.47 10.76 0.49
CA ALA A 11 -4.85 9.60 -0.32
C ALA A 11 -4.78 9.92 -1.82
N ALA A 12 -5.17 11.14 -2.22
CA ALA A 12 -5.00 11.62 -3.59
C ALA A 12 -3.54 11.68 -4.00
N MET A 13 -2.68 12.16 -3.10
CA MET A 13 -1.25 12.26 -3.34
C MET A 13 -0.62 10.88 -3.56
N VAL A 14 -0.92 9.93 -2.67
CA VAL A 14 -0.42 8.55 -2.77
C VAL A 14 -0.82 7.89 -4.08
N LEU A 15 -2.12 7.94 -4.44
CA LEU A 15 -2.62 7.33 -5.69
C LEU A 15 -2.03 8.01 -6.93
N GLY A 16 -1.93 9.34 -6.94
CA GLY A 16 -1.38 10.10 -8.06
C GLY A 16 0.12 9.89 -8.29
N ILE A 17 0.91 9.74 -7.22
CA ILE A 17 2.33 9.37 -7.38
C ILE A 17 2.43 7.93 -7.86
N ALA A 18 1.69 7.00 -7.25
CA ALA A 18 1.73 5.59 -7.62
C ALA A 18 1.42 5.36 -9.11
N SER A 19 0.42 6.04 -9.68
CA SER A 19 0.09 5.91 -11.10
C SER A 19 1.24 6.26 -12.05
N THR A 20 2.19 7.09 -11.60
CA THR A 20 3.38 7.46 -12.38
C THR A 20 4.62 6.66 -11.99
N ALA A 21 4.70 6.17 -10.74
CA ALA A 21 5.86 5.49 -10.21
C ALA A 21 5.85 3.97 -10.48
N MET A 22 4.69 3.31 -10.49
CA MET A 22 4.60 1.85 -10.61
C MET A 22 5.11 1.29 -11.96
N PRO A 23 4.91 1.95 -13.12
CA PRO A 23 5.41 1.45 -14.41
C PRO A 23 6.93 1.24 -14.49
N PHE A 24 7.71 1.79 -13.56
CA PHE A 24 9.18 1.66 -13.51
C PHE A 24 9.66 0.60 -12.51
N ALA A 25 8.75 -0.12 -11.84
CA ALA A 25 9.11 -1.24 -10.98
C ALA A 25 9.53 -2.44 -11.82
N ARG A 26 10.46 -3.24 -11.30
CA ARG A 26 11.01 -4.40 -12.01
C ARG A 26 10.20 -5.68 -11.80
N ASN A 27 9.40 -5.71 -10.73
CA ASN A 27 8.56 -6.82 -10.31
C ASN A 27 7.56 -6.33 -9.24
N ARG A 28 6.63 -7.21 -8.84
CA ARG A 28 5.59 -6.94 -7.84
C ARG A 28 6.13 -6.55 -6.46
N GLU A 29 7.25 -7.13 -6.03
CA GLU A 29 7.87 -6.78 -4.76
C GLU A 29 8.44 -5.35 -4.80
N ALA A 30 9.04 -4.94 -5.93
CA ALA A 30 9.51 -3.58 -6.14
C ALA A 30 8.35 -2.56 -6.22
N GLU A 31 7.18 -2.94 -6.74
CA GLU A 31 5.97 -2.13 -6.65
C GLU A 31 5.48 -2.01 -5.19
N ALA A 32 5.41 -3.13 -4.45
CA ALA A 32 5.04 -3.16 -3.04
C ALA A 32 5.95 -2.27 -2.17
N GLU A 33 7.26 -2.31 -2.41
CA GLU A 33 8.25 -1.44 -1.78
C GLU A 33 7.99 0.04 -2.11
N ARG A 34 7.63 0.37 -3.36
CA ARG A 34 7.24 1.75 -3.72
C ARG A 34 5.96 2.18 -3.02
N TRP A 35 4.95 1.31 -2.93
CA TRP A 35 3.72 1.59 -2.18
C TRP A 35 4.01 1.86 -0.71
N LEU A 36 4.84 1.03 -0.07
CA LEU A 36 5.23 1.22 1.33
C LEU A 36 5.91 2.58 1.52
N ARG A 37 6.83 2.97 0.62
CA ARG A 37 7.49 4.28 0.68
C ARG A 37 6.51 5.45 0.56
N LEU A 38 5.54 5.37 -0.35
CA LEU A 38 4.52 6.41 -0.50
C LEU A 38 3.62 6.48 0.74
N LEU A 39 3.12 5.34 1.22
CA LEU A 39 2.22 5.27 2.38
C LEU A 39 2.89 5.76 3.67
N ARG A 40 4.20 5.52 3.83
CA ARG A 40 4.99 6.00 4.96
C ARG A 40 5.07 7.53 5.04
N LEU A 41 4.92 8.24 3.92
CA LEU A 41 5.07 9.70 3.85
C LEU A 41 3.75 10.48 3.98
N HIS A 42 2.59 9.80 3.95
CA HIS A 42 1.31 10.47 3.78
C HIS A 42 0.23 10.00 4.78
N GLY A 43 -0.41 10.97 5.44
CA GLY A 43 -1.54 10.78 6.34
C GLY A 43 -1.26 9.91 7.57
N GLU A 44 -2.34 9.41 8.18
CA GLU A 44 -2.31 8.61 9.43
C GLU A 44 -1.51 7.31 9.29
N VAL A 45 -1.57 6.68 8.11
CA VAL A 45 -0.74 5.50 7.79
C VAL A 45 0.75 5.84 7.90
N GLY A 46 1.17 7.01 7.43
CA GLY A 46 2.56 7.45 7.57
C GLY A 46 2.99 7.56 9.03
N ILE A 47 2.13 8.14 9.88
CA ILE A 47 2.37 8.28 11.32
C ILE A 47 2.48 6.90 11.97
N ALA A 48 1.56 5.98 11.66
CA ALA A 48 1.57 4.62 12.19
C ALA A 48 2.85 3.86 11.82
N LEU A 49 3.22 3.86 10.53
CA LEU A 49 4.42 3.17 10.03
C LEU A 49 5.70 3.74 10.63
N GLN A 50 5.82 5.07 10.74
CA GLN A 50 6.98 5.70 11.38
C GLN A 50 7.07 5.37 12.87
N ALA A 51 5.93 5.31 13.57
CA ALA A 51 5.88 4.92 14.98
C ALA A 51 6.23 3.43 15.21
N LEU A 52 6.16 2.59 14.16
CA LEU A 52 6.64 1.20 14.18
C LEU A 52 8.12 1.08 13.82
N GLY A 53 8.82 2.19 13.54
CA GLY A 53 10.23 2.17 13.17
C GLY A 53 10.50 1.74 11.72
N VAL A 54 9.45 1.64 10.89
CA VAL A 54 9.58 1.40 9.44
C VAL A 54 10.44 2.52 8.86
N SER A 55 11.64 2.16 8.41
CA SER A 55 12.68 3.10 7.96
C SER A 55 12.69 3.24 6.44
N GLU A 56 13.45 4.20 5.90
CA GLU A 56 13.66 4.31 4.44
C GLU A 56 14.51 3.17 3.89
N THR A 57 15.35 2.60 4.74
CA THR A 57 16.29 1.53 4.40
C THR A 57 15.73 0.21 4.90
N SER A 58 15.42 -0.69 3.98
CA SER A 58 15.06 -2.08 4.31
C SER A 58 16.17 -2.73 5.11
N LEU A 59 15.82 -3.62 6.04
CA LEU A 59 16.79 -4.48 6.71
C LEU A 59 17.44 -5.39 5.65
N PRO A 60 18.75 -5.69 5.76
CA PRO A 60 19.40 -6.63 4.86
C PRO A 60 18.82 -8.03 5.09
N LEU A 61 17.82 -8.39 4.27
CA LEU A 61 17.36 -9.76 4.14
C LEU A 61 18.34 -10.51 3.23
N PRO A 62 18.62 -11.80 3.50
CA PRO A 62 19.29 -12.63 2.50
C PRO A 62 18.44 -12.60 1.23
N ALA A 63 19.07 -12.24 0.10
CA ALA A 63 18.45 -12.20 -1.21
C ALA A 63 17.87 -13.59 -1.50
N ALA A 64 16.57 -13.71 -1.32
CA ALA A 64 15.85 -14.91 -1.66
C ALA A 64 15.67 -14.83 -3.18
N ASP A 65 16.56 -15.48 -3.93
CA ASP A 65 16.38 -15.73 -5.36
C ASP A 65 15.10 -16.57 -5.52
N HIS A 66 13.95 -15.92 -5.56
CA HIS A 66 12.64 -16.54 -5.71
C HIS A 66 12.11 -16.18 -7.08
N GLU A 67 12.65 -16.83 -8.10
CA GLU A 67 11.89 -17.18 -9.31
C GLU A 67 10.85 -18.23 -8.90
N VAL A 68 9.80 -17.79 -8.19
CA VAL A 68 8.62 -18.60 -7.98
C VAL A 68 7.67 -18.28 -9.12
N ASP A 69 7.40 -19.30 -9.93
CA ASP A 69 6.36 -19.37 -10.96
C ASP A 69 5.04 -18.85 -10.37
N ARG A 70 4.66 -17.62 -10.73
CA ARG A 70 3.51 -16.89 -10.16
C ARG A 70 2.44 -16.67 -11.23
N PRO A 71 1.15 -16.65 -10.83
CA PRO A 71 0.04 -16.47 -11.76
C PRO A 71 0.19 -15.14 -12.53
N GLU A 72 -0.31 -15.09 -13.77
CA GLU A 72 -0.21 -13.97 -14.72
C GLU A 72 -0.04 -12.61 -14.03
N GLU A 73 1.17 -12.04 -14.13
CA GLU A 73 1.49 -10.74 -13.57
C GLU A 73 0.61 -9.66 -14.21
N LEU A 74 -0.24 -9.02 -13.42
CA LEU A 74 -0.99 -7.85 -13.87
C LEU A 74 0.01 -6.74 -14.25
N PRO A 75 -0.14 -6.10 -15.41
CA PRO A 75 0.58 -4.88 -15.74
C PRO A 75 0.48 -3.84 -14.62
N ALA A 76 1.54 -3.04 -14.43
CA ALA A 76 1.60 -2.05 -13.34
C ALA A 76 0.43 -1.05 -13.33
N LEU A 77 -0.09 -0.67 -14.50
CA LEU A 77 -1.29 0.16 -14.61
C LEU A 77 -2.53 -0.56 -14.07
N ASP A 78 -2.70 -1.83 -14.43
CA ASP A 78 -3.79 -2.68 -13.97
C ASP A 78 -3.70 -2.89 -12.44
N ALA A 79 -2.49 -2.94 -11.88
CA ALA A 79 -2.28 -3.00 -10.43
C ALA A 79 -2.70 -1.71 -9.70
N VAL A 80 -2.38 -0.53 -10.23
CA VAL A 80 -2.81 0.75 -9.65
C VAL A 80 -4.33 0.92 -9.75
N ASP A 81 -4.92 0.51 -10.88
CA ASP A 81 -6.37 0.53 -11.07
C ASP A 81 -7.06 -0.43 -10.08
N ALA A 82 -6.54 -1.64 -9.90
CA ALA A 82 -7.03 -2.59 -8.91
C ALA A 82 -6.94 -2.02 -7.48
N VAL A 83 -5.81 -1.42 -7.09
CA VAL A 83 -5.68 -0.75 -5.78
C VAL A 83 -6.70 0.39 -5.64
N THR A 84 -6.91 1.17 -6.69
CA THR A 84 -7.85 2.30 -6.67
C THR A 84 -9.30 1.81 -6.50
N GLU A 85 -9.69 0.76 -7.24
CA GLU A 85 -11.01 0.14 -7.11
C GLU A 85 -11.23 -0.41 -5.70
N HIS A 86 -10.26 -1.18 -5.19
CA HIS A 86 -10.31 -1.75 -3.85
C HIS A 86 -10.38 -0.67 -2.76
N THR A 87 -9.63 0.41 -2.92
CA THR A 87 -9.65 1.55 -2.00
C THR A 87 -11.05 2.14 -1.90
N VAL A 88 -11.71 2.38 -3.05
CA VAL A 88 -13.06 2.92 -3.10
C VAL A 88 -14.07 1.96 -2.48
N ARG A 89 -13.91 0.65 -2.72
CA ARG A 89 -14.74 -0.41 -2.14
C ARG A 89 -14.61 -0.46 -0.62
N ILE A 90 -13.40 -0.41 -0.07
CA ILE A 90 -13.15 -0.43 1.37
C ILE A 90 -13.76 0.80 2.05
N ALA A 91 -13.55 1.99 1.48
CA ALA A 91 -14.17 3.22 1.99
C ALA A 91 -15.72 3.16 1.96
N ARG A 92 -16.28 2.42 0.97
CA ARG A 92 -17.72 2.11 0.82
C ARG A 92 -18.21 1.28 1.99
N GLU A 93 -17.51 0.17 2.26
CA GLU A 93 -17.90 -0.84 3.23
C GLU A 93 -17.84 -0.31 4.66
N ARG A 94 -16.90 0.59 4.98
CA ARG A 94 -16.87 1.27 6.29
C ARG A 94 -17.90 2.40 6.45
N GLY A 95 -18.67 2.71 5.39
CA GLY A 95 -19.66 3.79 5.41
C GLY A 95 -19.08 5.22 5.43
N ALA A 96 -17.82 5.40 5.01
CA ALA A 96 -17.20 6.73 5.04
C ALA A 96 -17.64 7.59 3.85
N ASN A 97 -17.73 8.90 4.10
CA ASN A 97 -18.00 9.91 3.07
C ASN A 97 -16.78 10.22 2.19
N GLY A 98 -15.62 9.62 2.51
CA GLY A 98 -14.38 9.83 1.79
C GLY A 98 -13.40 8.69 1.89
N VAL A 99 -12.43 8.70 0.97
CA VAL A 99 -11.30 7.78 0.94
C VAL A 99 -10.15 8.38 1.73
N ALA A 100 -9.56 7.59 2.63
CA ALA A 100 -8.42 7.94 3.47
C ALA A 100 -7.21 7.06 3.13
N THR A 101 -6.02 7.42 3.62
CA THR A 101 -4.79 6.64 3.38
C THR A 101 -4.88 5.23 3.96
N THR A 102 -5.66 5.02 5.02
CA THR A 102 -5.95 3.69 5.59
C THR A 102 -6.67 2.77 4.59
N ASP A 103 -7.58 3.31 3.76
CA ASP A 103 -8.23 2.49 2.72
C ASP A 103 -7.23 2.07 1.64
N VAL A 104 -6.30 2.97 1.31
CA VAL A 104 -5.24 2.70 0.33
C VAL A 104 -4.30 1.62 0.86
N LEU A 105 -3.88 1.70 2.13
CA LEU A 105 -3.07 0.66 2.76
C LEU A 105 -3.79 -0.70 2.72
N MET A 106 -5.06 -0.75 3.12
CA MET A 106 -5.82 -2.00 3.10
C MET A 106 -6.01 -2.55 1.69
N ALA A 107 -6.18 -1.68 0.69
CA ALA A 107 -6.24 -2.08 -0.71
C ALA A 107 -4.89 -2.63 -1.21
N VAL A 108 -3.78 -2.00 -0.86
CA VAL A 108 -2.43 -2.49 -1.21
C VAL A 108 -2.16 -3.85 -0.56
N MET A 109 -2.47 -4.01 0.73
CA MET A 109 -2.36 -5.31 1.42
C MET A 109 -3.17 -6.40 0.72
N HIS A 110 -4.35 -6.06 0.22
CA HIS A 110 -5.20 -7.01 -0.51
C HIS A 110 -4.66 -7.36 -1.90
N VAL A 111 -4.25 -6.37 -2.69
CA VAL A 111 -3.80 -6.55 -4.08
C VAL A 111 -2.42 -7.21 -4.15
N TYR A 112 -1.50 -6.87 -3.24
CA TYR A 112 -0.13 -7.39 -3.24
C TYR A 112 0.04 -8.62 -2.34
N GLY A 113 -0.82 -8.82 -1.34
CA GLY A 113 -0.79 -10.00 -0.49
C GLY A 113 0.59 -10.28 0.10
N GLU A 114 1.12 -11.46 -0.17
CA GLU A 114 2.42 -11.91 0.36
C GLU A 114 3.61 -11.06 -0.07
N ASP A 115 3.56 -10.40 -1.23
CA ASP A 115 4.62 -9.47 -1.66
C ASP A 115 4.74 -8.31 -0.69
N PHE A 116 3.60 -7.72 -0.32
CA PHE A 116 3.58 -6.62 0.63
C PHE A 116 3.94 -7.09 2.04
N ASP A 117 3.56 -8.30 2.43
CA ASP A 117 3.93 -8.87 3.73
C ASP A 117 5.44 -9.14 3.84
N ARG A 118 6.08 -9.59 2.74
CA ARG A 118 7.55 -9.72 2.67
C ARG A 118 8.22 -8.37 2.84
N VAL A 119 7.72 -7.34 2.16
CA VAL A 119 8.22 -5.97 2.27
C VAL A 119 8.07 -5.45 3.70
N LEU A 120 6.90 -5.56 4.34
CA LEU A 120 6.72 -5.14 5.73
C LEU A 120 7.71 -5.83 6.68
N ARG A 121 7.89 -7.16 6.54
CA ARG A 121 8.87 -7.92 7.33
C ARG A 121 10.30 -7.48 7.08
N ALA A 122 10.65 -7.13 5.84
CA ALA A 122 11.94 -6.55 5.49
C ALA A 122 12.19 -5.23 6.21
N HIS A 123 11.14 -4.50 6.58
CA HIS A 123 11.22 -3.25 7.34
C HIS A 123 10.96 -3.43 8.83
N GLY A 124 10.93 -4.67 9.33
CA GLY A 124 10.86 -4.98 10.75
C GLY A 124 9.46 -4.91 11.38
N THR A 125 8.41 -4.97 10.57
CA THR A 125 7.03 -5.02 11.05
C THR A 125 6.21 -6.06 10.28
N ASP A 126 4.96 -6.30 10.68
CA ASP A 126 4.03 -7.11 9.92
C ASP A 126 2.66 -6.44 9.78
N ARG A 127 1.77 -7.10 9.04
CA ARG A 127 0.42 -6.59 8.76
C ARG A 127 -0.36 -6.35 10.04
N ASP A 128 -0.28 -7.25 11.01
CA ASP A 128 -1.12 -7.21 12.20
C ASP A 128 -0.66 -6.07 13.12
N GLU A 129 0.66 -5.89 13.28
CA GLU A 129 1.23 -4.76 14.02
C GLU A 129 0.84 -3.40 13.41
N VAL A 130 0.85 -3.29 12.08
CA VAL A 130 0.43 -2.05 11.39
C VAL A 130 -1.04 -1.77 11.61
N LEU A 131 -1.91 -2.78 11.49
CA LEU A 131 -3.34 -2.62 11.71
C LEU A 131 -3.66 -2.30 13.18
N GLU A 132 -3.02 -2.99 14.13
CA GLU A 132 -3.14 -2.71 15.56
C GLU A 132 -2.75 -1.25 15.85
N ARG A 133 -1.63 -0.79 15.28
CA ARG A 133 -1.18 0.60 15.45
C ARG A 133 -2.18 1.62 14.91
N LEU A 134 -2.80 1.35 13.76
CA LEU A 134 -3.80 2.24 13.17
C LEU A 134 -5.08 2.33 14.01
N THR A 135 -5.46 1.25 14.70
CA THR A 135 -6.60 1.28 15.63
C THR A 135 -6.31 2.02 16.93
N ALA A 136 -5.02 2.25 17.24
CA ALA A 136 -4.57 2.94 18.44
C ALA A 136 -4.33 4.45 18.25
N LEU A 137 -4.52 4.98 17.04
CA LEU A 137 -4.46 6.41 16.72
C LEU A 137 -5.81 7.11 16.97
#